data_AF-A0A1S3EFH3-F1
#
_entry.id   AF-A0A1S3EFH3-F1
#
_cell.length_a   1.000
_cell.length_b   1.000
_cell.length_c   1.000
_cell.angle_alpha   90.00
_cell.angle_beta   90.00
_cell.angle_gamma   90.00
#
_symmetry.space_group_name_H-M   'P 1'
#
loop_
_entity.id
_entity.type
_entity.pdbx_description
1 polymer ?
#
loop_
_entity_poly.entity_id
_entity_poly.type
_entity_poly.pdbx_seq_one_letter_code
_entity_poly.pdbx_strand_id
1 'polypeptide(L)'
;MVAITSFELYKLYILPPPKASTSSPVNVAYQIGNTCTIDTRARDCESGSHLAEECGGPATFIARGPSNGGDVCSSHLKFPPGEDRAYRFTAETCGIQSHVKQERLPEKNFIRADPSYLKTLGQFHSGWIFGGIAELVDNSRDAKATKMDIFVDMIKMKKSGKDVPMLSVIDDGQGMNHDEVVKMVSFGHKQPDIDDKDQIGRFGVGFKTGAMRLGKDVLVLTQTANSRSIAFLSQSLNEGKDNIEIPIVSYCRQGQCMEVDTNAQSETLAKNNLKAIKEFSPFNKYLIGEKAALFCGCPGTQIYIWNLDEWGLECCLEWHNGLKGGSSFHQGDIFIRSKRSRSRQGQINQKVPLDYSLRAYLEVIFLVPRMKICVQGTLVKSRPLANFLTNTVIATGDILGRPVELILGFSQLKWDQASCGIFLYWHGRLIEAYKRVGGMIHSADVGRGVIGVMDVTNLMDDQDGRVWVHNNKQGFQDCEAYACLEQWLAKKADEYWDNNFDSLTLDKDNCVYKPDCEWVQCDKCRKWRMLPPTFDSRGLTTQWFCYMAPFKGQCADAEQKVKPGIVTVSTKRSGYDCLLKDSHSINTEAGKDASGTDEKLVNSEDVVYPAFKRLRKVHFQATRMSNLPP
;
A
#
# COMPACT_ATOMS: atom_id res chain seq x y z
N MET A 1 2.31 -34.30 -7.08
CA MET A 1 2.73 -33.63 -8.33
C MET A 1 3.73 -32.56 -7.92
N VAL A 2 4.96 -32.62 -8.40
CA VAL A 2 6.06 -31.79 -7.85
C VAL A 2 6.32 -30.55 -8.71
N ALA A 3 6.08 -30.61 -10.01
CA ALA A 3 6.09 -29.45 -10.91
C ALA A 3 5.28 -29.74 -12.20
N ILE A 4 4.77 -28.69 -12.83
CA ILE A 4 4.16 -28.73 -14.17
C ILE A 4 4.90 -27.72 -15.03
N THR A 5 5.33 -28.14 -16.22
CA THR A 5 5.82 -27.23 -17.26
C THR A 5 5.06 -27.48 -18.56
N SER A 6 4.80 -26.41 -19.31
CA SER A 6 4.15 -26.49 -20.62
C SER A 6 5.18 -26.08 -21.67
N PHE A 7 5.42 -26.95 -22.64
CA PHE A 7 6.30 -26.67 -23.77
C PHE A 7 5.56 -27.05 -25.06
N GLU A 8 5.21 -26.02 -25.84
CA GLU A 8 4.42 -26.16 -27.06
C GLU A 8 3.12 -26.98 -26.85
N LEU A 9 2.94 -28.06 -27.62
CA LEU A 9 1.77 -28.96 -27.56
C LEU A 9 1.85 -29.99 -26.43
N TYR A 10 2.93 -29.99 -25.65
CA TYR A 10 3.20 -30.99 -24.60
C TYR A 10 3.05 -30.38 -23.21
N LYS A 11 2.20 -31.00 -22.39
CA LYS A 11 2.20 -30.82 -20.94
C LYS A 11 2.98 -31.95 -20.30
N LEU A 12 4.06 -31.61 -19.59
CA LEU A 12 4.94 -32.55 -18.90
C LEU A 12 4.65 -32.50 -17.40
N TYR A 13 4.47 -33.68 -16.80
CA TYR A 13 4.16 -33.88 -15.40
C TYR A 13 5.29 -34.64 -14.72
N ILE A 14 5.93 -34.00 -13.74
CA ILE A 14 6.93 -34.65 -12.90
C ILE A 14 6.22 -35.30 -11.71
N LEU A 15 6.21 -36.63 -11.70
CA LEU A 15 5.54 -37.42 -10.67
C LEU A 15 6.46 -37.61 -9.45
N PRO A 16 5.94 -37.49 -8.22
CA PRO A 16 6.72 -37.76 -7.03
C PRO A 16 7.14 -39.24 -6.99
N PRO A 17 8.35 -39.55 -6.48
CA PRO A 17 8.81 -40.93 -6.39
C PRO A 17 7.93 -41.72 -5.40
N PRO A 18 7.68 -43.01 -5.66
CA PRO A 18 6.78 -43.83 -4.84
C PRO A 18 7.28 -44.06 -3.40
N LYS A 19 8.56 -43.80 -3.09
CA LYS A 19 9.12 -43.71 -1.72
C LYS A 19 10.22 -42.64 -1.67
N ALA A 20 10.35 -41.97 -0.52
CA ALA A 20 11.39 -40.96 -0.29
C ALA A 20 12.78 -41.65 -0.24
N SER A 21 13.51 -41.57 -1.35
CA SER A 21 14.90 -42.03 -1.48
C SER A 21 15.66 -40.98 -2.29
N THR A 22 16.91 -40.73 -1.92
CA THR A 22 17.78 -39.69 -2.50
C THR A 22 18.38 -40.07 -3.85
N SER A 23 18.06 -41.24 -4.43
CA SER A 23 18.60 -41.67 -5.74
C SER A 23 17.62 -42.44 -6.64
N SER A 24 16.31 -42.12 -6.59
CA SER A 24 15.34 -42.76 -7.50
C SER A 24 15.19 -42.01 -8.85
N PRO A 25 15.05 -42.73 -9.98
CA PRO A 25 14.82 -42.10 -11.29
C PRO A 25 13.48 -41.34 -11.31
N VAL A 26 13.48 -40.17 -11.96
CA VAL A 26 12.32 -39.28 -12.03
C VAL A 26 11.37 -39.77 -13.12
N ASN A 27 10.12 -40.07 -12.75
CA ASN A 27 9.09 -40.45 -13.70
C ASN A 27 8.41 -39.20 -14.27
N VAL A 28 8.48 -39.04 -15.58
CA VAL A 28 7.83 -37.94 -16.32
C VAL A 28 6.71 -38.52 -17.17
N ALA A 29 5.48 -38.05 -16.94
CA ALA A 29 4.34 -38.33 -17.81
C ALA A 29 4.11 -37.12 -18.71
N TYR A 30 3.63 -37.31 -19.94
CA TYR A 30 3.29 -36.20 -20.83
C TYR A 30 1.90 -36.37 -21.45
N GLN A 31 1.30 -35.24 -21.83
CA GLN A 31 0.04 -35.17 -22.53
C GLN A 31 0.20 -34.27 -23.76
N ILE A 32 -0.17 -34.79 -24.93
CA ILE A 32 -0.17 -34.04 -26.19
C ILE A 32 -1.57 -33.43 -26.39
N GLY A 33 -1.64 -32.14 -26.68
CA GLY A 33 -2.88 -31.46 -27.05
C GLY A 33 -3.33 -31.88 -28.46
N ASN A 34 -4.50 -32.51 -28.58
CA ASN A 34 -5.08 -32.90 -29.86
C ASN A 34 -5.67 -31.69 -30.60
N THR A 35 -4.88 -31.06 -31.47
CA THR A 35 -5.38 -30.26 -32.61
C THR A 35 -4.39 -30.28 -33.77
N CYS A 36 -4.49 -31.27 -34.66
CA CYS A 36 -4.54 -31.05 -36.10
C CYS A 36 -4.90 -32.34 -36.83
N THR A 37 -5.90 -32.24 -37.70
CA THR A 37 -6.34 -33.23 -38.69
C THR A 37 -5.18 -33.67 -39.58
N ILE A 38 -5.00 -34.99 -39.70
CA ILE A 38 -4.11 -35.62 -40.67
C ILE A 38 -4.66 -35.35 -42.08
N ASP A 39 -3.90 -34.61 -42.89
CA ASP A 39 -4.08 -34.62 -44.33
C ASP A 39 -3.16 -35.70 -44.91
N THR A 40 -3.77 -36.70 -45.52
CA THR A 40 -3.11 -37.86 -46.11
C THR A 40 -2.39 -37.48 -47.39
N ARG A 41 -1.05 -37.55 -47.40
CA ARG A 41 -0.28 -37.82 -48.63
C ARG A 41 1.00 -38.60 -48.33
N ALA A 42 1.11 -39.78 -48.92
CA ALA A 42 2.34 -40.56 -49.01
C ALA A 42 3.26 -39.98 -50.12
N ARG A 43 4.57 -39.91 -49.85
CA ARG A 43 5.65 -40.23 -50.79
C ARG A 43 7.05 -40.12 -50.16
N ASP A 44 7.73 -41.27 -50.16
CA ASP A 44 9.11 -41.58 -50.56
C ASP A 44 10.35 -40.93 -49.90
N CYS A 45 11.15 -41.84 -49.30
CA CYS A 45 12.61 -42.03 -49.32
C CYS A 45 13.58 -40.86 -49.63
N GLU A 46 14.62 -40.67 -48.80
CA GLU A 46 16.01 -41.12 -49.07
C GLU A 46 17.04 -40.69 -47.98
N SER A 47 17.92 -41.65 -47.62
CA SER A 47 19.39 -41.55 -47.39
C SER A 47 19.96 -40.60 -46.32
N GLY A 48 20.50 -41.09 -45.19
CA GLY A 48 21.93 -41.46 -44.97
C GLY A 48 22.47 -40.61 -43.79
N SER A 49 23.36 -40.99 -42.86
CA SER A 49 24.46 -41.96 -42.85
C SER A 49 25.04 -42.16 -41.42
N HIS A 50 25.37 -43.42 -41.09
CA HIS A 50 26.57 -43.95 -40.38
C HIS A 50 26.97 -43.55 -38.92
N LEU A 51 26.98 -44.54 -38.01
CA LEU A 51 28.14 -45.22 -37.33
C LEU A 51 28.74 -44.44 -36.14
N ALA A 52 29.17 -45.01 -35.00
CA ALA A 52 29.23 -46.35 -34.41
C ALA A 52 29.64 -46.19 -32.92
N GLU A 53 29.31 -47.15 -32.05
CA GLU A 53 30.26 -48.00 -31.31
C GLU A 53 29.59 -48.75 -30.14
N GLU A 54 29.58 -50.08 -30.27
CA GLU A 54 29.49 -51.04 -29.18
C GLU A 54 30.91 -51.32 -28.63
N CYS A 55 31.03 -51.72 -27.36
CA CYS A 55 31.55 -53.04 -26.98
C CYS A 55 31.76 -53.19 -25.45
N GLY A 56 31.41 -54.37 -24.92
CA GLY A 56 32.14 -54.98 -23.80
C GLY A 56 31.31 -55.67 -22.70
N GLY A 57 31.02 -56.98 -22.82
CA GLY A 57 30.80 -57.89 -21.67
C GLY A 57 32.13 -58.45 -21.12
N PRO A 58 32.22 -59.63 -20.44
CA PRO A 58 31.17 -60.56 -19.96
C PRO A 58 31.45 -61.26 -18.57
N ALA A 59 30.55 -62.19 -18.19
CA ALA A 59 30.74 -63.41 -17.35
C ALA A 59 30.91 -63.22 -15.80
N THR A 60 30.47 -64.07 -14.85
CA THR A 60 29.89 -65.43 -14.78
C THR A 60 29.52 -65.75 -13.30
N PHE A 61 28.76 -66.84 -13.09
CA PHE A 61 28.78 -67.80 -11.95
C PHE A 61 27.53 -68.01 -11.06
N ILE A 62 27.33 -69.31 -10.84
CA ILE A 62 26.25 -70.13 -10.27
C ILE A 62 26.46 -70.37 -8.76
N ALA A 63 25.41 -70.56 -7.95
CA ALA A 63 25.22 -71.76 -7.08
C ALA A 63 24.10 -71.67 -6.01
N ARG A 64 23.25 -72.73 -6.03
CA ARG A 64 22.68 -73.54 -4.92
C ARG A 64 21.61 -72.95 -3.96
N GLY A 65 20.45 -73.64 -3.89
CA GLY A 65 19.50 -73.66 -2.76
C GLY A 65 19.96 -74.59 -1.61
N PRO A 66 19.08 -75.15 -0.71
CA PRO A 66 17.61 -75.23 -0.72
C PRO A 66 16.87 -75.06 0.65
N SER A 67 15.55 -75.30 0.64
CA SER A 67 14.70 -76.02 1.65
C SER A 67 13.89 -75.31 2.77
N ASN A 68 12.56 -75.51 2.66
CA ASN A 68 11.54 -76.03 3.61
C ASN A 68 11.03 -75.29 4.87
N GLY A 69 9.69 -75.36 5.03
CA GLY A 69 8.87 -75.20 6.25
C GLY A 69 7.82 -74.08 6.12
N GLY A 70 6.50 -74.22 6.31
CA GLY A 70 5.70 -75.23 6.98
C GLY A 70 4.69 -74.56 7.93
N ASP A 71 3.51 -74.18 7.39
CA ASP A 71 2.13 -74.28 7.92
C ASP A 71 1.64 -73.81 9.34
N VAL A 72 0.38 -73.30 9.32
CA VAL A 72 -0.71 -73.27 10.36
C VAL A 72 -0.66 -72.19 11.49
N CYS A 73 -1.54 -71.15 11.48
CA CYS A 73 -2.92 -70.99 12.05
C CYS A 73 -2.92 -70.66 13.59
N SER A 74 -3.72 -69.77 14.21
CA SER A 74 -5.14 -69.42 14.04
C SER A 74 -5.58 -68.26 14.98
N SER A 75 -6.63 -67.50 14.59
CA SER A 75 -7.70 -66.84 15.41
C SER A 75 -7.34 -65.61 16.29
N HIS A 76 -8.15 -64.55 16.46
CA HIS A 76 -9.58 -64.49 16.77
C HIS A 76 -10.16 -63.03 16.72
N LEU A 77 -11.47 -62.92 16.41
CA LEU A 77 -12.52 -61.99 16.94
C LEU A 77 -12.55 -60.51 16.47
N LYS A 78 -13.53 -60.09 15.66
CA LYS A 78 -14.96 -59.74 15.93
C LYS A 78 -15.17 -58.36 16.61
N PHE A 79 -15.76 -57.42 15.85
CA PHE A 79 -16.56 -56.31 16.38
C PHE A 79 -18.04 -56.53 16.02
N PRO A 80 -19.00 -56.35 16.95
CA PRO A 80 -20.41 -56.16 16.66
C PRO A 80 -20.87 -54.75 17.19
N PRO A 81 -22.17 -54.40 17.26
CA PRO A 81 -22.80 -53.44 16.35
C PRO A 81 -23.54 -52.29 17.08
N GLY A 82 -24.14 -51.37 16.33
CA GLY A 82 -25.08 -50.37 16.87
C GLY A 82 -25.83 -49.60 15.79
N GLU A 83 -27.02 -50.10 15.43
CA GLU A 83 -28.15 -49.31 14.90
C GLU A 83 -28.57 -48.24 15.94
N ASP A 84 -29.25 -47.12 15.66
CA ASP A 84 -30.51 -47.00 14.92
C ASP A 84 -30.90 -45.50 14.74
N ARG A 85 -31.54 -45.19 13.59
CA ARG A 85 -32.55 -44.12 13.26
C ARG A 85 -32.31 -42.63 13.58
N ALA A 86 -32.74 -41.61 12.81
CA ALA A 86 -33.40 -41.35 11.51
C ALA A 86 -34.46 -40.24 11.71
N TYR A 87 -34.49 -39.18 10.89
CA TYR A 87 -35.70 -38.42 10.46
C TYR A 87 -35.34 -37.63 9.17
N ARG A 88 -35.70 -38.13 7.98
CA ARG A 88 -36.94 -37.89 7.18
C ARG A 88 -37.07 -36.47 6.60
N PHE A 89 -36.91 -36.40 5.27
CA PHE A 89 -37.81 -35.62 4.42
C PHE A 89 -38.45 -36.57 3.40
N THR A 90 -39.77 -36.55 3.38
CA THR A 90 -40.67 -37.35 2.52
C THR A 90 -41.01 -36.57 1.26
N ALA A 91 -40.95 -37.25 0.10
CA ALA A 91 -42.03 -37.27 -0.90
C ALA A 91 -41.66 -38.28 -2.00
N GLU A 92 -42.26 -39.47 -1.90
CA GLU A 92 -42.34 -40.41 -3.02
C GLU A 92 -43.53 -40.02 -3.91
N THR A 93 -43.30 -40.00 -5.22
CA THR A 93 -44.24 -40.58 -6.18
C THR A 93 -43.41 -41.28 -7.26
N CYS A 94 -43.63 -42.59 -7.35
CA CYS A 94 -42.99 -43.52 -8.28
C CYS A 94 -43.59 -43.36 -9.69
N GLY A 95 -42.76 -43.50 -10.74
CA GLY A 95 -43.24 -43.53 -12.11
C GLY A 95 -42.16 -43.64 -13.20
N ILE A 96 -41.69 -44.87 -13.43
CA ILE A 96 -41.21 -45.41 -14.72
C ILE A 96 -39.81 -44.99 -15.22
N GLN A 97 -39.06 -46.02 -15.58
CA GLN A 97 -37.72 -46.06 -16.13
C GLN A 97 -37.51 -45.14 -17.34
N SER A 98 -36.42 -44.37 -17.30
CA SER A 98 -35.57 -44.16 -18.47
C SER A 98 -34.11 -44.17 -18.01
N HIS A 99 -33.35 -45.16 -18.46
CA HIS A 99 -31.89 -45.20 -18.33
C HIS A 99 -31.29 -44.03 -19.13
N VAL A 100 -31.19 -42.86 -18.50
CA VAL A 100 -30.23 -41.84 -18.88
C VAL A 100 -29.07 -42.03 -17.90
N LYS A 101 -27.95 -42.58 -18.37
CA LYS A 101 -26.67 -42.38 -17.69
C LYS A 101 -26.45 -40.87 -17.66
N GLN A 102 -26.86 -40.20 -16.59
CA GLN A 102 -26.34 -38.89 -16.27
C GLN A 102 -24.84 -39.10 -16.11
N GLU A 103 -24.08 -38.71 -17.14
CA GLU A 103 -22.66 -38.45 -16.98
C GLU A 103 -22.55 -37.52 -15.76
N ARG A 104 -22.02 -38.04 -14.65
CA ARG A 104 -21.66 -37.20 -13.52
C ARG A 104 -20.70 -36.19 -14.09
N LEU A 105 -21.14 -34.93 -14.20
CA LEU A 105 -20.26 -33.80 -14.45
C LEU A 105 -19.03 -34.00 -13.56
N PRO A 106 -17.81 -33.95 -14.10
CA PRO A 106 -16.61 -34.20 -13.31
C PRO A 106 -16.67 -33.34 -12.06
N GLU A 107 -16.51 -33.95 -10.88
CA GLU A 107 -16.52 -33.22 -9.62
C GLU A 107 -15.50 -32.09 -9.71
N LYS A 108 -16.02 -30.85 -9.79
CA LYS A 108 -15.18 -29.66 -9.86
C LYS A 108 -14.70 -29.37 -8.45
N ASN A 109 -13.39 -29.43 -8.25
CA ASN A 109 -12.78 -28.98 -7.01
C ASN A 109 -12.79 -27.44 -6.98
N PHE A 110 -13.57 -26.87 -6.08
CA PHE A 110 -13.54 -25.43 -5.79
C PHE A 110 -12.55 -25.14 -4.67
N ILE A 111 -11.95 -23.94 -4.70
CA ILE A 111 -11.11 -23.46 -3.62
C ILE A 111 -11.97 -23.30 -2.36
N ARG A 112 -11.49 -23.85 -1.23
CA ARG A 112 -12.01 -23.56 0.10
C ARG A 112 -11.05 -22.61 0.80
N ALA A 113 -11.57 -21.60 1.47
CA ALA A 113 -10.76 -20.63 2.18
C ALA A 113 -10.92 -20.84 3.68
N ASP A 114 -9.90 -21.46 4.29
CA ASP A 114 -9.83 -21.57 5.74
C ASP A 114 -9.82 -20.17 6.39
N PRO A 115 -10.53 -19.93 7.51
CA PRO A 115 -10.56 -18.63 8.18
C PRO A 115 -9.19 -18.01 8.51
N SER A 116 -8.15 -18.83 8.71
CA SER A 116 -6.78 -18.33 8.90
C SER A 116 -6.24 -17.54 7.70
N TYR A 117 -6.84 -17.70 6.52
CA TYR A 117 -6.51 -16.91 5.34
C TYR A 117 -6.72 -15.41 5.56
N LEU A 118 -7.70 -15.01 6.39
CA LEU A 118 -7.90 -13.59 6.76
C LEU A 118 -6.67 -13.02 7.48
N LYS A 119 -6.02 -13.81 8.33
CA LYS A 119 -4.76 -13.43 9.00
C LYS A 119 -3.59 -13.36 8.01
N THR A 120 -3.55 -14.26 7.02
CA THR A 120 -2.55 -14.25 5.95
C THR A 120 -2.64 -12.97 5.11
N LEU A 121 -3.84 -12.47 4.81
CA LEU A 121 -4.02 -11.21 4.09
C LEU A 121 -3.43 -10.01 4.83
N GLY A 122 -3.49 -10.00 6.16
CA GLY A 122 -2.87 -8.95 6.98
C GLY A 122 -1.35 -8.89 6.83
N GLN A 123 -0.68 -9.95 6.35
CA GLN A 123 0.78 -9.98 6.18
C GLN A 123 1.28 -9.13 5.01
N PHE A 124 0.42 -8.76 4.05
CA PHE A 124 0.81 -7.98 2.86
C PHE A 124 1.40 -6.61 3.21
N HIS A 125 0.95 -6.01 4.31
CA HIS A 125 1.44 -4.72 4.83
C HIS A 125 2.19 -4.90 6.17
N SER A 126 2.71 -6.10 6.46
CA SER A 126 3.44 -6.40 7.71
C SER A 126 4.61 -5.43 7.97
N GLY A 127 5.35 -5.07 6.92
CA GLY A 127 6.49 -4.16 7.01
C GLY A 127 6.12 -2.70 7.36
N TRP A 128 4.87 -2.27 7.14
CA TRP A 128 4.45 -0.90 7.43
C TRP A 128 2.92 -0.75 7.49
N ILE A 129 2.38 -0.49 8.69
CA ILE A 129 0.93 -0.51 8.96
C ILE A 129 0.14 0.57 8.22
N PHE A 130 0.74 1.74 7.95
CA PHE A 130 0.08 2.80 7.19
C PHE A 130 -0.18 2.42 5.73
N GLY A 131 0.52 1.42 5.18
CA GLY A 131 0.16 0.84 3.89
C GLY A 131 -1.28 0.33 3.87
N GLY A 132 -1.78 -0.23 4.98
CA GLY A 132 -3.17 -0.68 5.10
C GLY A 132 -4.17 0.48 5.16
N ILE A 133 -3.83 1.59 5.83
CA ILE A 133 -4.67 2.81 5.81
C ILE A 133 -4.68 3.39 4.39
N ALA A 134 -3.55 3.36 3.71
CA ALA A 134 -3.41 3.89 2.37
C ALA A 134 -4.31 3.17 1.35
N GLU A 135 -4.51 1.85 1.48
CA GLU A 135 -5.48 1.12 0.66
C GLU A 135 -6.91 1.65 0.83
N LEU A 136 -7.31 2.04 2.05
CA LEU A 136 -8.63 2.61 2.31
C LEU A 136 -8.76 4.04 1.73
N VAL A 137 -7.67 4.82 1.80
CA VAL A 137 -7.59 6.16 1.19
C VAL A 137 -7.65 6.08 -0.33
N ASP A 138 -6.97 5.11 -0.94
CA ASP A 138 -7.01 4.85 -2.38
C ASP A 138 -8.44 4.52 -2.83
N ASN A 139 -9.13 3.61 -2.14
CA ASN A 139 -10.51 3.24 -2.45
C ASN A 139 -11.47 4.44 -2.34
N SER A 140 -11.26 5.31 -1.36
CA SER A 140 -12.07 6.53 -1.19
C SER A 140 -11.87 7.50 -2.36
N ARG A 141 -10.62 7.69 -2.81
CA ARG A 141 -10.29 8.50 -3.99
C ARG A 141 -10.92 7.90 -5.26
N ASP A 142 -10.80 6.59 -5.45
CA ASP A 142 -11.35 5.89 -6.62
C ASP A 142 -12.89 5.98 -6.66
N ALA A 143 -13.53 5.96 -5.49
CA ALA A 143 -14.97 6.22 -5.30
C ALA A 143 -15.37 7.70 -5.47
N LYS A 144 -14.44 8.54 -5.96
CA LYS A 144 -14.61 9.98 -6.22
C LYS A 144 -15.04 10.79 -4.99
N ALA A 145 -14.61 10.36 -3.79
CA ALA A 145 -14.85 11.11 -2.56
C ALA A 145 -14.19 12.49 -2.61
N THR A 146 -14.90 13.49 -2.11
CA THR A 146 -14.41 14.87 -1.97
C THR A 146 -13.77 15.11 -0.61
N LYS A 147 -14.19 14.35 0.40
CA LYS A 147 -13.73 14.41 1.78
C LYS A 147 -13.65 13.01 2.40
N MET A 148 -12.65 12.84 3.25
CA MET A 148 -12.45 11.64 4.06
C MET A 148 -12.02 12.03 5.48
N ASP A 149 -12.62 11.41 6.50
CA ASP A 149 -12.26 11.57 7.91
C ASP A 149 -11.69 10.25 8.46
N ILE A 150 -10.53 10.32 9.10
CA ILE A 150 -9.83 9.19 9.71
C ILE A 150 -9.58 9.51 11.19
N PHE A 151 -10.10 8.69 12.09
CA PHE A 151 -9.93 8.90 13.53
C PHE A 151 -10.02 7.58 14.29
N VAL A 152 -9.47 7.58 15.51
CA VAL A 152 -9.56 6.45 16.43
C VAL A 152 -10.32 6.91 17.66
N ASP A 153 -11.42 6.23 17.95
CA ASP A 153 -12.23 6.42 19.15
C ASP A 153 -12.25 5.14 19.99
N MET A 154 -12.54 5.29 21.29
CA MET A 154 -12.76 4.15 22.17
C MET A 154 -14.21 3.71 22.12
N ILE A 155 -14.45 2.42 21.90
CA ILE A 155 -15.77 1.82 21.90
C ILE A 155 -15.86 0.70 22.93
N LYS A 156 -16.99 0.64 23.64
CA LYS A 156 -17.23 -0.40 24.65
C LYS A 156 -17.69 -1.70 24.02
N MET A 157 -16.92 -2.77 24.20
CA MET A 157 -17.29 -4.11 23.75
C MET A 157 -18.35 -4.71 24.68
N LYS A 158 -19.46 -5.19 24.11
CA LYS A 158 -20.56 -5.78 24.91
C LYS A 158 -20.14 -7.01 25.69
N LYS A 159 -19.44 -7.95 25.05
CA LYS A 159 -19.10 -9.26 25.63
C LYS A 159 -18.09 -9.14 26.78
N SER A 160 -17.08 -8.29 26.63
CA SER A 160 -16.01 -8.15 27.63
C SER A 160 -16.21 -6.94 28.56
N GLY A 161 -17.09 -6.00 28.21
CA GLY A 161 -17.25 -4.73 28.93
C GLY A 161 -16.05 -3.78 28.79
N LYS A 162 -14.99 -4.18 28.07
CA LYS A 162 -13.76 -3.42 27.89
C LYS A 162 -13.90 -2.36 26.82
N ASP A 163 -13.27 -1.22 27.03
CA ASP A 163 -13.09 -0.22 25.99
C ASP A 163 -11.98 -0.67 25.05
N VAL A 164 -12.28 -0.73 23.76
CA VAL A 164 -11.32 -1.10 22.71
C VAL A 164 -11.20 0.06 21.71
N PRO A 165 -10.01 0.30 21.17
CA PRO A 165 -9.85 1.29 20.13
C PRO A 165 -10.49 0.82 18.82
N MET A 166 -11.18 1.74 18.16
CA MET A 166 -11.81 1.53 16.87
C MET A 166 -11.32 2.60 15.89
N LEU A 167 -10.60 2.17 14.87
CA LEU A 167 -10.23 3.01 13.74
C LEU A 167 -11.46 3.17 12.84
N SER A 168 -11.85 4.42 12.61
CA SER A 168 -12.97 4.80 11.77
C SER A 168 -12.45 5.53 10.54
N VAL A 169 -12.92 5.13 9.37
CA VAL A 169 -12.63 5.72 8.07
C VAL A 169 -13.96 6.04 7.39
N ILE A 170 -14.24 7.32 7.16
CA ILE A 170 -15.54 7.79 6.64
C ILE A 170 -15.30 8.67 5.42
N ASP A 171 -15.91 8.32 4.29
CA ASP A 171 -15.84 9.08 3.04
C ASP A 171 -17.23 9.43 2.50
N ASP A 172 -17.28 10.48 1.68
CA ASP A 172 -18.46 10.96 0.95
C ASP A 172 -18.45 10.54 -0.53
N GLY A 173 -17.83 9.40 -0.84
CA GLY A 173 -17.79 8.84 -2.19
C GLY A 173 -19.16 8.32 -2.66
N GLN A 174 -19.18 7.62 -3.80
CA GLN A 174 -20.44 7.14 -4.40
C GLN A 174 -21.15 6.00 -3.63
N GLY A 175 -20.48 5.41 -2.63
CA GLY A 175 -20.95 4.22 -1.94
C GLY A 175 -20.99 2.99 -2.84
N MET A 176 -21.61 1.91 -2.36
CA MET A 176 -21.72 0.64 -3.07
C MET A 176 -23.14 0.07 -2.97
N ASN A 177 -23.64 -0.49 -4.07
CA ASN A 177 -24.82 -1.34 -4.08
C ASN A 177 -24.52 -2.76 -3.58
N HIS A 178 -25.52 -3.65 -3.56
CA HIS A 178 -25.35 -5.02 -3.07
C HIS A 178 -24.24 -5.77 -3.81
N ASP A 179 -24.28 -5.79 -5.14
CA ASP A 179 -23.33 -6.53 -5.97
C ASP A 179 -21.90 -5.99 -5.82
N GLU A 180 -21.75 -4.67 -5.71
CA GLU A 180 -20.49 -4.01 -5.47
C GLU A 180 -19.91 -4.34 -4.09
N VAL A 181 -20.74 -4.42 -3.04
CA VAL A 181 -20.30 -4.86 -1.72
C VAL A 181 -19.87 -6.32 -1.72
N VAL A 182 -20.65 -7.20 -2.36
CA VAL A 182 -20.29 -8.63 -2.52
C VAL A 182 -18.96 -8.75 -3.26
N LYS A 183 -18.77 -8.00 -4.34
CA LYS A 183 -17.51 -7.94 -5.10
C LYS A 183 -16.35 -7.39 -4.26
N MET A 184 -16.61 -6.37 -3.44
CA MET A 184 -15.63 -5.76 -2.55
C MET A 184 -15.12 -6.73 -1.50
N VAL A 185 -15.96 -7.63 -0.96
CA VAL A 185 -15.53 -8.65 0.02
C VAL A 185 -15.03 -9.94 -0.64
N SER A 186 -15.36 -10.20 -1.91
CA SER A 186 -14.93 -11.38 -2.65
C SER A 186 -13.44 -11.39 -2.98
N PHE A 187 -12.79 -12.56 -2.93
CA PHE A 187 -11.37 -12.69 -3.19
C PHE A 187 -11.06 -12.81 -4.68
N GLY A 188 -10.57 -11.72 -5.25
CA GLY A 188 -10.33 -11.61 -6.70
C GLY A 188 -11.62 -11.33 -7.47
N HIS A 189 -11.51 -10.54 -8.53
CA HIS A 189 -12.59 -10.31 -9.48
C HIS A 189 -11.97 -9.97 -10.83
N LYS A 190 -12.71 -10.19 -11.92
CA LYS A 190 -12.27 -9.72 -13.24
C LYS A 190 -12.12 -8.21 -13.20
N GLN A 191 -10.94 -7.71 -13.57
CA GLN A 191 -10.78 -6.29 -13.82
C GLN A 191 -11.79 -5.86 -14.89
N PRO A 192 -12.36 -4.64 -14.78
CA PRO A 192 -13.18 -4.10 -15.86
C PRO A 192 -12.39 -4.10 -17.18
N ASP A 193 -13.04 -4.35 -18.30
CA ASP A 193 -12.39 -4.28 -19.63
C ASP A 193 -11.94 -2.86 -19.99
N ILE A 194 -12.41 -1.84 -19.24
CA ILE A 194 -12.05 -0.43 -19.39
C ILE A 194 -10.99 -0.09 -18.34
N ASP A 195 -9.77 0.22 -18.79
CA ASP A 195 -8.71 0.77 -17.94
C ASP A 195 -8.99 2.27 -17.67
N ASP A 196 -9.54 2.57 -16.49
CA ASP A 196 -9.59 3.96 -15.99
C ASP A 196 -8.18 4.36 -15.56
N LYS A 197 -7.52 5.18 -16.38
CA LYS A 197 -6.15 5.67 -16.13
C LYS A 197 -6.00 6.46 -14.82
N ASP A 198 -7.10 6.93 -14.24
CA ASP A 198 -7.08 7.67 -12.99
C ASP A 198 -7.34 6.79 -11.75
N GLN A 199 -7.63 5.49 -11.94
CA GLN A 199 -7.93 4.52 -10.88
C GLN A 199 -6.66 3.88 -10.33
N ILE A 200 -6.51 3.88 -9.00
CA ILE A 200 -5.37 3.24 -8.32
C ILE A 200 -5.62 1.74 -8.12
N GLY A 201 -6.85 1.38 -7.77
CA GLY A 201 -7.26 0.02 -7.45
C GLY A 201 -7.28 -0.90 -8.67
N ARG A 202 -6.22 -1.69 -8.86
CA ARG A 202 -6.15 -2.71 -9.93
C ARG A 202 -6.22 -4.16 -9.44
N PHE A 203 -5.70 -4.46 -8.26
CA PHE A 203 -5.51 -5.86 -7.81
C PHE A 203 -6.75 -6.52 -7.21
N GLY A 204 -7.78 -5.75 -6.85
CA GLY A 204 -9.02 -6.27 -6.26
C GLY A 204 -8.91 -6.89 -4.86
N VAL A 205 -7.77 -6.72 -4.19
CA VAL A 205 -7.49 -7.26 -2.83
C VAL A 205 -7.22 -6.19 -1.78
N GLY A 206 -7.00 -4.93 -2.18
CA GLY A 206 -6.52 -3.84 -1.32
C GLY A 206 -7.32 -3.61 -0.04
N PHE A 207 -8.66 -3.60 -0.13
CA PHE A 207 -9.51 -3.49 1.06
C PHE A 207 -9.24 -4.62 2.07
N LYS A 208 -9.16 -5.88 1.61
CA LYS A 208 -9.02 -7.02 2.52
C LYS A 208 -7.63 -7.05 3.15
N THR A 209 -6.58 -6.84 2.35
CA THR A 209 -5.20 -6.81 2.85
C THR A 209 -4.97 -5.64 3.79
N GLY A 210 -5.49 -4.47 3.47
CA GLY A 210 -5.37 -3.28 4.31
C GLY A 210 -6.18 -3.40 5.61
N ALA A 211 -7.44 -3.81 5.53
CA ALA A 211 -8.31 -3.89 6.71
C ALA A 211 -7.86 -5.02 7.67
N MET A 212 -7.49 -6.20 7.15
CA MET A 212 -6.97 -7.31 7.96
C MET A 212 -5.55 -7.05 8.50
N ARG A 213 -4.80 -6.09 7.93
CA ARG A 213 -3.56 -5.60 8.54
C ARG A 213 -3.84 -4.75 9.77
N LEU A 214 -4.90 -3.93 9.73
CA LEU A 214 -5.20 -2.92 10.74
C LEU A 214 -5.86 -3.51 11.98
N GLY A 215 -6.74 -4.50 11.81
CA GLY A 215 -7.41 -5.16 12.92
C GLY A 215 -8.06 -6.49 12.52
N LYS A 216 -8.55 -7.22 13.52
CA LYS A 216 -9.13 -8.55 13.33
C LYS A 216 -10.56 -8.50 12.78
N ASP A 217 -11.28 -7.42 13.03
CA ASP A 217 -12.70 -7.31 12.73
C ASP A 217 -13.05 -5.97 12.11
N VAL A 218 -13.84 -6.02 11.03
CA VAL A 218 -14.13 -4.89 10.16
C VAL A 218 -15.62 -4.89 9.82
N LEU A 219 -16.31 -3.78 10.12
CA LEU A 219 -17.67 -3.53 9.66
C LEU A 219 -17.64 -2.41 8.62
N VAL A 220 -18.20 -2.68 7.45
CA VAL A 220 -18.42 -1.69 6.40
C VAL A 220 -19.89 -1.36 6.36
N LEU A 221 -20.20 -0.07 6.44
CA LEU A 221 -21.51 0.49 6.17
C LEU A 221 -21.38 1.39 4.95
N THR A 222 -22.18 1.17 3.92
CA THR A 222 -22.10 1.93 2.67
C THR A 222 -23.48 2.27 2.15
N GLN A 223 -23.59 3.42 1.49
CA GLN A 223 -24.87 3.94 1.00
C GLN A 223 -24.68 4.57 -0.37
N THR A 224 -25.56 4.21 -1.30
CA THR A 224 -25.76 4.92 -2.57
C THR A 224 -27.02 5.81 -2.46
N ALA A 225 -27.41 6.48 -3.54
CA ALA A 225 -28.69 7.16 -3.61
C ALA A 225 -29.89 6.22 -3.32
N ASN A 226 -29.79 4.94 -3.71
CA ASN A 226 -30.94 4.03 -3.75
C ASN A 226 -30.77 2.78 -2.87
N SER A 227 -29.60 2.54 -2.27
CA SER A 227 -29.31 1.33 -1.50
C SER A 227 -28.42 1.63 -0.30
N ARG A 228 -28.45 0.74 0.69
CA ARG A 228 -27.52 0.74 1.82
C ARG A 228 -27.17 -0.70 2.17
N SER A 229 -25.91 -0.96 2.44
CA SER A 229 -25.47 -2.30 2.80
C SER A 229 -24.53 -2.27 3.99
N ILE A 230 -24.60 -3.35 4.79
CA ILE A 230 -23.69 -3.64 5.89
C ILE A 230 -22.94 -4.91 5.50
N ALA A 231 -21.62 -4.90 5.55
CA ALA A 231 -20.78 -6.08 5.39
C ALA A 231 -19.87 -6.24 6.61
N PHE A 232 -19.70 -7.48 7.07
CA PHE A 232 -18.91 -7.77 8.26
C PHE A 232 -17.83 -8.82 7.96
N LEU A 233 -16.58 -8.36 7.86
CA LEU A 233 -15.40 -9.19 7.63
C LEU A 233 -14.67 -9.35 8.97
N SER A 234 -14.74 -10.55 9.56
CA SER A 234 -14.34 -10.76 10.95
C SER A 234 -13.60 -12.06 11.14
N GLN A 235 -12.41 -11.99 11.75
CA GLN A 235 -11.69 -13.17 12.21
C GLN A 235 -12.40 -13.78 13.43
N SER A 236 -12.92 -12.96 14.34
CA SER A 236 -13.61 -13.46 15.55
C SER A 236 -14.93 -14.19 15.25
N LEU A 237 -15.68 -13.78 14.22
CA LEU A 237 -16.87 -14.50 13.77
C LEU A 237 -16.54 -15.87 13.17
N ASN A 238 -15.38 -15.98 12.52
CA ASN A 238 -14.98 -17.15 11.74
C ASN A 238 -14.04 -18.09 12.50
N GLU A 239 -13.77 -17.83 13.77
CA GLU A 239 -12.96 -18.70 14.62
C GLU A 239 -13.65 -20.08 14.77
N GLY A 240 -12.91 -21.14 14.45
CA GLY A 240 -13.39 -22.52 14.54
C GLY A 240 -14.36 -22.96 13.42
N LYS A 241 -14.55 -22.17 12.37
CA LYS A 241 -15.34 -22.56 11.19
C LYS A 241 -14.48 -23.21 10.10
N ASP A 242 -15.12 -24.03 9.27
CA ASP A 242 -14.45 -24.70 8.14
C ASP A 242 -14.25 -23.79 6.92
N ASN A 243 -14.97 -22.66 6.84
CA ASN A 243 -14.90 -21.73 5.73
C ASN A 243 -15.20 -20.29 6.20
N ILE A 244 -14.72 -19.31 5.43
CA ILE A 244 -15.00 -17.90 5.71
C ILE A 244 -16.46 -17.57 5.39
N GLU A 245 -17.18 -17.08 6.40
CA GLU A 245 -18.50 -16.48 6.27
C GLU A 245 -18.40 -14.94 6.39
N ILE A 246 -19.11 -14.24 5.52
CA ILE A 246 -19.14 -12.77 5.48
C ILE A 246 -20.61 -12.34 5.52
N PRO A 247 -21.16 -12.01 6.71
CA PRO A 247 -22.53 -11.51 6.82
C PRO A 247 -22.69 -10.20 6.05
N ILE A 248 -23.63 -10.19 5.10
CA ILE A 248 -24.05 -9.00 4.37
C ILE A 248 -25.53 -8.77 4.63
N VAL A 249 -25.91 -7.52 4.90
CA VAL A 249 -27.31 -7.10 5.02
C VAL A 249 -27.52 -5.90 4.11
N SER A 250 -28.32 -6.07 3.06
CA SER A 250 -28.61 -5.02 2.09
C SER A 250 -30.05 -4.51 2.20
N TYR A 251 -30.20 -3.21 1.96
CA TYR A 251 -31.44 -2.46 1.99
C TYR A 251 -31.58 -1.68 0.69
N CYS A 252 -32.81 -1.58 0.19
CA CYS A 252 -33.17 -0.76 -0.95
C CYS A 252 -34.07 0.39 -0.48
N ARG A 253 -34.00 1.53 -1.18
CA ARG A 253 -34.84 2.68 -0.87
C ARG A 253 -36.25 2.46 -1.42
N GLN A 254 -37.23 2.48 -0.54
CA GLN A 254 -38.66 2.45 -0.88
C GLN A 254 -39.33 3.69 -0.30
N GLY A 255 -39.71 4.63 -1.17
CA GLY A 255 -40.19 5.95 -0.74
C GLY A 255 -39.15 6.69 0.10
N GLN A 256 -39.51 7.01 1.35
CA GLN A 256 -38.65 7.72 2.30
C GLN A 256 -37.86 6.79 3.24
N CYS A 257 -38.07 5.47 3.14
CA CYS A 257 -37.52 4.48 4.05
C CYS A 257 -36.51 3.57 3.34
N MET A 258 -35.60 2.98 4.13
CA MET A 258 -34.72 1.91 3.68
C MET A 258 -35.29 0.58 4.17
N GLU A 259 -35.70 -0.27 3.24
CA GLU A 259 -36.28 -1.59 3.54
C GLU A 259 -35.31 -2.70 3.13
N VAL A 260 -35.44 -3.88 3.74
CA VAL A 260 -34.58 -5.02 3.39
C VAL A 260 -34.74 -5.33 1.91
N ASP A 261 -33.63 -5.46 1.19
CA ASP A 261 -33.65 -5.77 -0.23
C ASP A 261 -33.95 -7.25 -0.44
N THR A 262 -35.21 -7.57 -0.73
CA THR A 262 -35.69 -8.94 -0.98
C THR A 262 -35.23 -9.51 -2.31
N ASN A 263 -34.77 -8.66 -3.25
CA ASN A 263 -34.20 -9.11 -4.52
C ASN A 263 -32.76 -9.59 -4.32
N ALA A 264 -32.02 -8.95 -3.42
CA ALA A 264 -30.64 -9.32 -3.08
C ALA A 264 -30.55 -10.50 -2.08
N GLN A 265 -31.48 -10.58 -1.12
CA GLN A 265 -31.40 -11.55 -0.02
C GLN A 265 -32.77 -11.87 0.59
N SER A 266 -32.95 -13.07 1.14
CA SER A 266 -34.17 -13.38 1.89
C SER A 266 -34.21 -12.64 3.23
N GLU A 267 -35.42 -12.32 3.72
CA GLU A 267 -35.57 -11.71 5.06
C GLU A 267 -34.96 -12.56 6.17
N THR A 268 -35.07 -13.89 6.06
CA THR A 268 -34.51 -14.82 7.05
C THR A 268 -32.99 -14.74 7.06
N LEU A 269 -32.35 -14.71 5.88
CA LEU A 269 -30.90 -14.53 5.76
C LEU A 269 -30.47 -13.17 6.32
N ALA A 270 -31.20 -12.10 5.99
CA ALA A 270 -30.95 -10.76 6.52
C ALA A 270 -31.01 -10.73 8.06
N LYS A 271 -32.05 -11.34 8.64
CA LYS A 271 -32.24 -11.44 10.11
C LYS A 271 -31.10 -12.24 10.76
N ASN A 272 -30.70 -13.36 10.15
CA ASN A 272 -29.59 -14.19 10.64
C ASN A 272 -28.25 -13.46 10.58
N ASN A 273 -27.94 -12.81 9.45
CA ASN A 273 -26.72 -12.02 9.28
C ASN A 273 -26.67 -10.85 10.26
N LEU A 274 -27.77 -10.14 10.46
CA LEU A 274 -27.85 -9.05 11.42
C LEU A 274 -27.70 -9.54 12.86
N LYS A 275 -28.20 -10.74 13.19
CA LYS A 275 -27.99 -11.39 14.49
C LYS A 275 -26.50 -11.68 14.71
N ALA A 276 -25.82 -12.28 13.73
CA ALA A 276 -24.38 -12.55 13.79
C ALA A 276 -23.58 -11.26 13.99
N ILE A 277 -23.87 -10.21 13.22
CA ILE A 277 -23.22 -8.89 13.39
C ILE A 277 -23.40 -8.37 14.82
N LYS A 278 -24.63 -8.40 15.37
CA LYS A 278 -24.90 -7.87 16.71
C LYS A 278 -24.20 -8.65 17.84
N GLU A 279 -23.93 -9.93 17.61
CA GLU A 279 -23.32 -10.84 18.56
C GLU A 279 -21.78 -10.75 18.57
N PHE A 280 -21.17 -10.56 17.40
CA PHE A 280 -19.71 -10.57 17.23
C PHE A 280 -19.09 -9.19 17.03
N SER A 281 -19.88 -8.12 17.03
CA SER A 281 -19.41 -6.74 16.91
C SER A 281 -19.93 -5.83 18.02
N PRO A 282 -19.30 -4.66 18.27
CA PRO A 282 -19.86 -3.66 19.17
C PRO A 282 -21.18 -3.03 18.64
N PHE A 283 -21.52 -3.26 17.36
CA PHE A 283 -22.66 -2.65 16.71
C PHE A 283 -23.99 -3.30 17.12
N ASN A 284 -24.79 -2.54 17.88
CA ASN A 284 -26.20 -2.85 18.14
C ASN A 284 -27.10 -2.10 17.14
N LYS A 285 -28.42 -2.33 17.23
CA LYS A 285 -29.39 -1.65 16.36
C LYS A 285 -29.31 -0.11 16.43
N TYR A 286 -29.02 0.44 17.61
CA TYR A 286 -28.92 1.87 17.84
C TYR A 286 -27.64 2.45 17.25
N LEU A 287 -26.49 1.79 17.48
CA LEU A 287 -25.20 2.24 16.93
C LEU A 287 -25.18 2.14 15.40
N ILE A 288 -25.76 1.09 14.81
CA ILE A 288 -25.94 0.99 13.36
C ILE A 288 -26.80 2.15 12.85
N GLY A 289 -27.90 2.48 13.54
CA GLY A 289 -28.76 3.61 13.20
C GLY A 289 -28.05 4.96 13.31
N GLU A 290 -27.28 5.17 14.38
CA GLU A 290 -26.46 6.36 14.60
C GLU A 290 -25.44 6.55 13.48
N LYS A 291 -24.70 5.50 13.12
CA LYS A 291 -23.72 5.55 12.03
C LYS A 291 -24.39 5.73 10.67
N ALA A 292 -25.54 5.10 10.44
CA ALA A 292 -26.31 5.31 9.21
C ALA A 292 -26.85 6.75 9.09
N ALA A 293 -27.13 7.43 10.19
CA ALA A 293 -27.57 8.83 10.18
C ALA A 293 -26.47 9.77 9.68
N LEU A 294 -25.18 9.42 9.84
CA LEU A 294 -24.05 10.24 9.38
C LEU A 294 -24.02 10.45 7.86
N PHE A 295 -24.65 9.57 7.08
CA PHE A 295 -24.77 9.78 5.64
C PHE A 295 -25.63 11.00 5.30
N CYS A 296 -26.55 11.42 6.19
CA CYS A 296 -27.46 12.55 5.94
C CYS A 296 -28.18 12.46 4.57
N GLY A 297 -28.53 11.24 4.16
CA GLY A 297 -29.17 10.96 2.86
C GLY A 297 -28.25 10.97 1.63
N CYS A 298 -26.99 11.33 1.78
CA CYS A 298 -25.98 11.36 0.73
C CYS A 298 -25.30 9.99 0.54
N PRO A 299 -24.69 9.73 -0.63
CA PRO A 299 -23.82 8.57 -0.81
C PRO A 299 -22.55 8.64 0.05
N GLY A 300 -21.94 7.48 0.31
CA GLY A 300 -20.66 7.39 1.01
C GLY A 300 -20.36 6.01 1.56
N THR A 301 -19.17 5.83 2.13
CA THR A 301 -18.76 4.61 2.83
C THR A 301 -18.16 4.92 4.20
N GLN A 302 -18.45 4.05 5.16
CA GLN A 302 -17.97 4.11 6.53
C GLN A 302 -17.38 2.75 6.89
N ILE A 303 -16.11 2.72 7.26
CA ILE A 303 -15.36 1.51 7.61
C ILE A 303 -14.92 1.63 9.07
N TYR A 304 -15.28 0.63 9.86
CA TYR A 304 -15.01 0.55 11.27
C TYR A 304 -14.16 -0.68 11.55
N ILE A 305 -12.96 -0.49 12.09
CA ILE A 305 -11.98 -1.55 12.35
C ILE A 305 -11.67 -1.54 13.83
N TRP A 306 -11.83 -2.69 14.50
CA TRP A 306 -11.47 -2.85 15.92
C TRP A 306 -10.68 -4.15 16.12
N ASN A 307 -10.32 -4.41 17.38
CA ASN A 307 -9.32 -5.42 17.71
C ASN A 307 -8.06 -5.17 16.88
N LEU A 308 -7.58 -3.93 16.98
CA LEU A 308 -6.46 -3.40 16.21
C LEU A 308 -5.18 -4.20 16.50
N ASP A 309 -4.27 -4.20 15.54
CA ASP A 309 -2.99 -4.90 15.68
C ASP A 309 -2.22 -4.45 16.93
N GLU A 310 -1.62 -5.41 17.62
CA GLU A 310 -1.02 -5.23 18.95
C GLU A 310 0.52 -5.27 18.87
N TRP A 311 1.16 -4.35 19.58
CA TRP A 311 2.58 -4.32 19.88
C TRP A 311 2.78 -4.74 21.35
N GLY A 312 2.88 -6.05 21.59
CA GLY A 312 2.89 -6.59 22.95
C GLY A 312 1.51 -6.50 23.59
N LEU A 313 1.38 -5.74 24.67
CA LEU A 313 0.09 -5.52 25.36
C LEU A 313 -0.65 -4.25 24.90
N GLU A 314 -0.02 -3.43 24.06
CA GLU A 314 -0.56 -2.16 23.59
C GLU A 314 -0.88 -2.21 22.09
N CYS A 315 -1.65 -1.25 21.57
CA CYS A 315 -1.91 -1.15 20.14
C CYS A 315 -0.65 -0.67 19.37
N CYS A 316 -0.43 -1.19 18.16
CA CYS A 316 0.59 -0.71 17.22
C CYS A 316 0.43 0.78 16.86
N LEU A 317 -0.79 1.31 16.98
CA LEU A 317 -1.12 2.72 16.78
C LEU A 317 -1.19 3.46 18.12
N GLU A 318 -0.75 4.72 18.09
CA GLU A 318 -0.90 5.73 19.14
C GLU A 318 -1.68 6.89 18.51
N TRP A 319 -2.56 7.57 19.25
CA TRP A 319 -3.33 8.68 18.69
C TRP A 319 -3.50 9.80 19.70
N HIS A 320 -3.50 11.03 19.18
CA HIS A 320 -3.71 12.23 19.97
C HIS A 320 -4.80 13.08 19.32
N ASN A 321 -5.76 13.49 20.13
CA ASN A 321 -6.80 14.41 19.69
C ASN A 321 -6.21 15.81 19.56
N GLY A 322 -6.62 16.54 18.52
CA GLY A 322 -6.31 17.97 18.42
C GLY A 322 -6.99 18.73 19.55
N LEU A 323 -6.34 19.77 20.08
CA LEU A 323 -6.98 20.64 21.07
C LEU A 323 -8.11 21.43 20.41
N LYS A 324 -9.29 21.44 21.03
CA LYS A 324 -10.41 22.30 20.63
C LYS A 324 -10.19 23.70 21.19
N GLY A 325 -9.38 24.49 20.49
CA GLY A 325 -9.13 25.90 20.78
C GLY A 325 -8.25 26.43 19.64
N GLY A 326 -8.53 27.62 19.12
CA GLY A 326 -7.96 28.15 17.87
C GLY A 326 -6.44 28.35 17.81
N SER A 327 -5.66 27.74 18.72
CA SER A 327 -4.21 27.73 18.66
C SER A 327 -3.75 26.60 17.72
N SER A 328 -2.91 26.94 16.75
CA SER A 328 -2.40 26.03 15.71
C SER A 328 -1.39 24.99 16.22
N PHE A 329 -1.12 24.95 17.52
CA PHE A 329 0.04 24.26 18.12
C PHE A 329 -0.21 22.76 18.39
N HIS A 330 -1.46 22.29 18.42
CA HIS A 330 -1.77 20.87 18.67
C HIS A 330 -2.79 20.33 17.66
N GLN A 331 -2.29 19.94 16.48
CA GLN A 331 -3.08 19.23 15.47
C GLN A 331 -3.17 17.75 15.85
N GLY A 332 -4.36 17.16 15.76
CA GLY A 332 -4.54 15.74 16.07
C GLY A 332 -3.81 14.84 15.06
N ASP A 333 -3.31 13.69 15.51
CA ASP A 333 -2.55 12.77 14.65
C ASP A 333 -2.69 11.31 15.13
N ILE A 334 -2.34 10.38 14.24
CA ILE A 334 -2.22 8.95 14.51
C ILE A 334 -0.78 8.56 14.19
N PHE A 335 -0.08 8.00 15.16
CA PHE A 335 1.31 7.59 15.07
C PHE A 335 1.45 6.06 15.07
N ILE A 336 2.49 5.56 14.41
CA ILE A 336 2.99 4.20 14.67
C ILE A 336 3.79 4.25 15.97
N ARG A 337 3.38 3.47 16.97
CA ARG A 337 3.98 3.46 18.32
C ARG A 337 5.49 3.23 18.31
N SER A 338 5.95 2.34 17.45
CA SER A 338 7.38 1.99 17.36
C SER A 338 8.27 3.16 16.94
N LYS A 339 7.70 4.15 16.22
CA LYS A 339 8.41 5.31 15.62
C LYS A 339 9.69 4.91 14.86
N ARG A 340 9.74 3.65 14.38
CA ARG A 340 10.89 3.11 13.65
C ARG A 340 10.90 3.71 12.25
N SER A 341 11.98 4.40 11.92
CA SER A 341 12.20 4.86 10.55
C SER A 341 12.46 3.67 9.63
N ARG A 342 11.93 3.75 8.41
CA ARG A 342 12.19 2.75 7.37
C ARG A 342 13.66 2.82 6.96
N SER A 343 14.29 1.66 6.80
CA SER A 343 15.68 1.59 6.34
C SER A 343 15.77 2.08 4.90
N ARG A 344 16.69 3.01 4.66
CA ARG A 344 17.07 3.51 3.33
C ARG A 344 18.59 3.62 3.30
N GLN A 345 19.22 3.11 2.24
CA GLN A 345 20.68 3.16 2.13
C GLN A 345 21.16 4.62 2.11
N GLY A 346 22.18 4.96 2.89
CA GLY A 346 22.68 6.33 3.02
C GLY A 346 21.85 7.25 3.95
N GLN A 347 20.76 6.76 4.55
CA GLN A 347 19.99 7.54 5.52
C GLN A 347 20.63 7.52 6.91
N ILE A 348 21.06 8.69 7.38
CA ILE A 348 21.53 8.89 8.77
C ILE A 348 20.42 9.34 9.71
N ASN A 349 19.39 10.02 9.19
CA ASN A 349 18.31 10.54 10.02
C ASN A 349 17.43 9.37 10.51
N GLN A 350 17.39 9.21 11.83
CA GLN A 350 16.59 8.19 12.50
C GLN A 350 15.13 8.61 12.75
N LYS A 351 14.77 9.86 12.43
CA LYS A 351 13.42 10.41 12.57
C LYS A 351 12.90 10.94 11.23
N VAL A 352 12.21 10.09 10.49
CA VAL A 352 11.50 10.47 9.27
C VAL A 352 10.00 10.50 9.56
N PRO A 353 9.37 11.68 9.75
CA PRO A 353 7.95 11.77 10.13
C PRO A 353 7.02 10.97 9.22
N LEU A 354 7.32 10.91 7.92
CA LEU A 354 6.55 10.14 6.95
C LEU A 354 6.41 8.65 7.30
N ASP A 355 7.38 8.10 8.05
CA ASP A 355 7.41 6.69 8.40
C ASP A 355 6.51 6.35 9.60
N TYR A 356 6.15 7.34 10.43
CA TYR A 356 5.44 7.08 11.68
C TYR A 356 4.31 8.07 12.03
N SER A 357 4.16 9.21 11.35
CA SER A 357 3.03 10.15 11.48
C SER A 357 2.08 10.00 10.29
N LEU A 358 0.82 9.64 10.55
CA LEU A 358 -0.17 9.45 9.50
C LEU A 358 -0.45 10.79 8.79
N ARG A 359 -0.55 11.88 9.55
CA ARG A 359 -0.71 13.23 8.99
C ARG A 359 0.42 13.60 8.04
N ALA A 360 1.67 13.35 8.43
CA ALA A 360 2.82 13.64 7.56
C ALA A 360 2.78 12.80 6.28
N TYR A 361 2.42 11.52 6.39
CA TYR A 361 2.28 10.64 5.23
C TYR A 361 1.19 11.10 4.25
N LEU A 362 -0.01 11.42 4.77
CA LEU A 362 -1.15 11.85 3.97
C LEU A 362 -1.00 13.25 3.36
N GLU A 363 -0.03 14.05 3.84
CA GLU A 363 0.31 15.34 3.24
C GLU A 363 0.80 15.18 1.79
N VAL A 364 1.53 14.09 1.51
CA VAL A 364 2.23 13.86 0.24
C VAL A 364 1.81 12.57 -0.46
N ILE A 365 0.80 11.86 0.05
CA ILE A 365 0.32 10.59 -0.50
C ILE A 365 -0.12 10.69 -1.97
N PHE A 366 -0.64 11.85 -2.39
CA PHE A 366 -1.06 12.11 -3.75
C PHE A 366 -0.20 13.20 -4.42
N LEU A 367 0.17 12.96 -5.67
CA LEU A 367 0.94 13.90 -6.49
C LEU A 367 0.19 15.23 -6.65
N VAL A 368 -1.11 15.14 -6.96
CA VAL A 368 -2.03 16.28 -7.04
C VAL A 368 -3.21 16.01 -6.12
N PRO A 369 -3.16 16.44 -4.85
CA PRO A 369 -4.23 16.15 -3.89
C PRO A 369 -5.52 16.88 -4.28
N ARG A 370 -6.62 16.13 -4.37
CA ARG A 370 -7.99 16.61 -4.68
C ARG A 370 -8.98 16.33 -3.56
N MET A 371 -8.90 15.17 -2.93
CA MET A 371 -9.73 14.80 -1.79
C MET A 371 -9.21 15.50 -0.52
N LYS A 372 -10.10 16.06 0.30
CA LYS A 372 -9.75 16.58 1.62
C LYS A 372 -9.64 15.42 2.60
N ILE A 373 -8.55 15.35 3.35
CA ILE A 373 -8.38 14.29 4.34
C ILE A 373 -8.24 14.91 5.72
N CYS A 374 -9.02 14.46 6.69
CA CYS A 374 -8.90 14.85 8.09
C CYS A 374 -8.35 13.68 8.91
N VAL A 375 -7.41 13.96 9.81
CA VAL A 375 -6.93 13.01 10.81
C VAL A 375 -7.25 13.54 12.19
N GLN A 376 -7.90 12.72 13.03
CA GLN A 376 -8.31 13.09 14.39
C GLN A 376 -9.04 14.46 14.43
N GLY A 377 -10.00 14.64 13.53
CA GLY A 377 -10.83 15.85 13.40
C GLY A 377 -10.15 17.07 12.79
N THR A 378 -8.85 17.00 12.45
CA THR A 378 -8.09 18.13 11.90
C THR A 378 -7.70 17.88 10.45
N LEU A 379 -7.98 18.83 9.56
CA LEU A 379 -7.63 18.77 8.14
C LEU A 379 -6.11 18.59 7.94
N VAL A 380 -5.72 17.64 7.08
CA VAL A 380 -4.34 17.45 6.63
C VAL A 380 -4.04 18.49 5.55
N LYS A 381 -2.89 19.16 5.65
CA LYS A 381 -2.46 20.21 4.71
C LYS A 381 -1.86 19.62 3.43
N SER A 382 -2.59 18.71 2.78
CA SER A 382 -2.12 18.04 1.57
C SER A 382 -1.80 19.03 0.45
N ARG A 383 -0.64 18.89 -0.16
CA ARG A 383 -0.13 19.83 -1.18
C ARG A 383 0.72 19.13 -2.24
N PRO A 384 0.72 19.59 -3.50
CA PRO A 384 1.61 19.04 -4.53
C PRO A 384 3.07 19.30 -4.13
N LEU A 385 3.81 18.26 -3.76
CA LEU A 385 5.14 18.40 -3.14
C LEU A 385 6.11 19.23 -3.99
N ALA A 386 6.12 19.01 -5.31
CA ALA A 386 6.97 19.73 -6.26
C ALA A 386 6.78 21.25 -6.22
N ASN A 387 5.55 21.72 -5.96
CA ASN A 387 5.23 23.15 -5.95
C ASN A 387 5.80 23.89 -4.73
N PHE A 388 6.31 23.16 -3.73
CA PHE A 388 6.81 23.74 -2.48
C PHE A 388 8.33 23.65 -2.34
N LEU A 389 9.02 23.36 -3.44
CA LEU A 389 10.47 23.39 -3.53
C LEU A 389 10.95 24.79 -3.93
N THR A 390 12.24 25.03 -3.72
CA THR A 390 12.96 26.22 -4.18
C THR A 390 14.04 25.84 -5.18
N ASN A 391 14.43 26.73 -6.09
CA ASN A 391 15.42 26.47 -7.14
C ASN A 391 15.02 25.27 -8.03
N THR A 392 13.74 25.21 -8.38
CA THR A 392 13.18 24.05 -9.08
C THR A 392 13.71 23.93 -10.51
N VAL A 393 14.15 22.72 -10.89
CA VAL A 393 14.61 22.35 -12.23
C VAL A 393 13.77 21.18 -12.74
N ILE A 394 13.28 21.30 -13.98
CA ILE A 394 12.57 20.22 -14.68
C ILE A 394 13.57 19.53 -15.61
N ALA A 395 13.82 18.24 -15.35
CA ALA A 395 14.67 17.39 -16.17
C ALA A 395 13.81 16.42 -16.98
N THR A 396 13.86 16.56 -18.31
CA THR A 396 13.19 15.63 -19.24
C THR A 396 14.18 14.61 -19.78
N GLY A 397 13.69 13.42 -20.12
CA GLY A 397 14.49 12.36 -20.71
C GLY A 397 13.64 11.31 -21.41
N ASP A 398 14.30 10.26 -21.85
CA ASP A 398 13.67 9.07 -22.42
C ASP A 398 14.30 7.85 -21.75
N ILE A 399 13.45 6.91 -21.33
CA ILE A 399 13.85 5.62 -20.77
C ILE A 399 13.10 4.54 -21.53
N LEU A 400 13.85 3.66 -22.21
CA LEU A 400 13.28 2.57 -23.02
C LEU A 400 12.23 3.05 -24.05
N GLY A 401 12.46 4.20 -24.69
CA GLY A 401 11.55 4.79 -25.67
C GLY A 401 10.31 5.46 -25.07
N ARG A 402 10.30 5.66 -23.74
CA ARG A 402 9.20 6.30 -23.01
C ARG A 402 9.68 7.65 -22.45
N PRO A 403 8.99 8.76 -22.76
CA PRO A 403 9.35 10.06 -22.25
C PRO A 403 9.10 10.13 -20.73
N VAL A 404 10.06 10.70 -20.02
CA VAL A 404 10.02 10.88 -18.57
C VAL A 404 10.32 12.32 -18.18
N GLU A 405 9.71 12.77 -17.09
CA GLU A 405 9.89 14.10 -16.51
C GLU A 405 10.13 13.99 -15.01
N LEU A 406 11.22 14.59 -14.53
CA LEU A 406 11.58 14.68 -13.12
C LEU A 406 11.64 16.15 -12.72
N ILE A 407 10.98 16.49 -11.62
CA ILE A 407 11.10 17.81 -11.00
C ILE A 407 12.05 17.69 -9.82
N LEU A 408 13.18 18.39 -9.86
CA LEU A 408 14.15 18.49 -8.77
C LEU A 408 14.07 19.87 -8.14
N GLY A 409 14.24 19.95 -6.83
CA GLY A 409 14.32 21.22 -6.14
C GLY A 409 14.91 21.06 -4.74
N PHE A 410 15.12 22.19 -4.07
CA PHE A 410 15.67 22.27 -2.74
C PHE A 410 14.58 22.51 -1.69
N SER A 411 14.76 21.97 -0.50
CA SER A 411 13.92 22.25 0.67
C SER A 411 14.78 22.47 1.90
N GLN A 412 14.77 23.69 2.44
CA GLN A 412 15.50 24.05 3.66
C GLN A 412 15.02 23.24 4.88
N LEU A 413 13.71 23.01 5.01
CA LEU A 413 13.17 22.13 6.06
C LEU A 413 13.79 20.73 5.99
N LYS A 414 13.96 20.18 4.78
CA LYS A 414 14.57 18.86 4.58
C LYS A 414 16.08 18.90 4.76
N TRP A 415 16.72 20.02 4.44
CA TRP A 415 18.11 20.28 4.80
C TRP A 415 18.30 20.19 6.32
N ASP A 416 17.52 20.93 7.11
CA ASP A 416 17.65 20.93 8.57
C ASP A 416 17.41 19.53 9.15
N GLN A 417 16.46 18.78 8.57
CA GLN A 417 16.17 17.37 8.90
C GLN A 417 17.16 16.35 8.33
N ALA A 418 18.28 16.78 7.72
CA ALA A 418 19.26 15.89 7.07
C ALA A 418 18.62 14.85 6.13
N SER A 419 17.60 15.28 5.38
CA SER A 419 16.75 14.45 4.55
C SER A 419 16.86 14.86 3.09
N CYS A 420 16.86 13.87 2.19
CA CYS A 420 16.80 14.08 0.74
C CYS A 420 16.31 12.81 0.03
N GLY A 421 16.07 12.91 -1.27
CA GLY A 421 15.72 11.78 -2.12
C GLY A 421 14.52 12.05 -3.01
N ILE A 422 14.18 11.04 -3.80
CA ILE A 422 13.16 11.12 -4.85
C ILE A 422 11.84 10.53 -4.34
N PHE A 423 10.74 11.18 -4.71
CA PHE A 423 9.37 10.74 -4.48
C PHE A 423 8.79 10.25 -5.80
N LEU A 424 8.46 8.96 -5.85
CA LEU A 424 7.96 8.28 -7.04
C LEU A 424 6.46 8.02 -6.88
N TYR A 425 5.67 8.54 -7.82
CA TYR A 425 4.21 8.39 -7.87
C TYR A 425 3.79 7.51 -9.04
N TRP A 426 2.74 6.71 -8.86
CA TRP A 426 2.12 5.88 -9.87
C TRP A 426 0.61 6.07 -9.83
N HIS A 427 -0.03 6.42 -10.96
CA HIS A 427 -1.38 7.00 -11.06
C HIS A 427 -1.65 8.13 -10.05
N GLY A 428 -0.64 8.98 -9.85
CA GLY A 428 -0.67 10.06 -8.88
C GLY A 428 -0.66 9.60 -7.40
N ARG A 429 -0.40 8.33 -7.10
CA ARG A 429 -0.29 7.75 -5.76
C ARG A 429 1.17 7.47 -5.41
N LEU A 430 1.62 7.92 -4.25
CA LEU A 430 3.01 7.76 -3.78
C LEU A 430 3.39 6.28 -3.56
N ILE A 431 4.40 5.76 -4.26
CA ILE A 431 4.88 4.39 -4.08
C ILE A 431 6.15 4.36 -3.21
N GLU A 432 7.11 5.23 -3.53
CA GLU A 432 8.36 5.36 -2.78
C GLU A 432 8.64 6.81 -2.42
N ALA A 433 9.05 7.03 -1.18
CA ALA A 433 9.43 8.33 -0.66
C ALA A 433 10.86 8.32 -0.15
N TYR A 434 11.59 9.41 -0.39
CA TYR A 434 13.01 9.55 -0.05
C TYR A 434 13.89 8.45 -0.67
N LYS A 435 13.57 7.99 -1.88
CA LYS A 435 14.41 7.06 -2.62
C LYS A 435 15.77 7.71 -2.87
N ARG A 436 16.84 7.10 -2.38
CA ARG A 436 18.21 7.59 -2.55
C ARG A 436 18.75 7.08 -3.88
N VAL A 437 19.39 7.97 -4.63
CA VAL A 437 19.97 7.71 -5.96
C VAL A 437 21.31 8.42 -6.07
N GLY A 438 22.21 7.92 -6.92
CA GLY A 438 23.51 8.55 -7.17
C GLY A 438 24.34 8.75 -5.91
N GLY A 439 24.96 9.93 -5.78
CA GLY A 439 25.79 10.28 -4.63
C GLY A 439 25.07 10.22 -3.27
N MET A 440 23.73 10.37 -3.25
CA MET A 440 22.91 10.32 -2.03
C MET A 440 22.93 8.96 -1.31
N ILE A 441 23.33 7.88 -2.01
CA ILE A 441 23.41 6.53 -1.46
C ILE A 441 24.65 6.37 -0.57
N HIS A 442 25.75 7.04 -0.93
CA HIS A 442 27.07 6.82 -0.32
C HIS A 442 27.44 7.85 0.74
N SER A 443 26.82 9.04 0.70
CA SER A 443 27.06 10.10 1.68
C SER A 443 25.76 10.76 2.08
N ALA A 444 25.59 10.93 3.39
CA ALA A 444 24.42 11.56 3.96
C ALA A 444 24.34 13.08 3.71
N ASP A 445 25.49 13.71 3.48
CA ASP A 445 25.58 15.14 3.18
C ASP A 445 25.37 15.42 1.70
N VAL A 446 25.68 14.45 0.83
CA VAL A 446 25.48 14.59 -0.62
C VAL A 446 24.00 14.57 -0.94
N GLY A 447 23.53 15.63 -1.58
CA GLY A 447 22.13 15.80 -1.93
C GLY A 447 21.26 16.23 -0.76
N ARG A 448 21.81 16.55 0.43
CA ARG A 448 21.02 17.00 1.58
C ARG A 448 20.06 18.13 1.18
N GLY A 449 18.80 18.06 1.60
CA GLY A 449 17.76 19.02 1.22
C GLY A 449 17.23 18.91 -0.21
N VAL A 450 17.84 18.13 -1.10
CA VAL A 450 17.35 17.92 -2.47
C VAL A 450 16.18 16.95 -2.47
N ILE A 451 15.09 17.35 -3.10
CA ILE A 451 13.88 16.55 -3.29
C ILE A 451 13.62 16.42 -4.77
N GLY A 452 13.40 15.19 -5.22
CA GLY A 452 12.87 14.91 -6.56
C GLY A 452 11.42 14.45 -6.50
N VAL A 453 10.63 14.81 -7.49
CA VAL A 453 9.23 14.38 -7.63
C VAL A 453 9.01 13.93 -9.07
N MET A 454 8.50 12.70 -9.24
CA MET A 454 8.27 12.11 -10.56
C MET A 454 7.04 11.22 -10.57
N ASP A 455 6.25 11.32 -11.65
CA ASP A 455 5.21 10.36 -11.99
C ASP A 455 5.79 9.29 -12.92
N VAL A 456 5.81 8.04 -12.46
CA VAL A 456 6.38 6.90 -13.18
C VAL A 456 5.32 6.05 -13.89
N THR A 457 4.06 6.49 -13.93
CA THR A 457 2.94 5.73 -14.51
C THR A 457 3.25 5.21 -15.91
N ASN A 458 3.65 6.10 -16.83
CA ASN A 458 3.95 5.73 -18.21
C ASN A 458 5.12 4.75 -18.34
N LEU A 459 6.03 4.72 -17.36
CA LEU A 459 7.19 3.83 -17.37
C LEU A 459 6.87 2.47 -16.75
N MET A 460 6.02 2.44 -15.72
CA MET A 460 5.75 1.24 -14.91
C MET A 460 4.52 0.44 -15.36
N ASP A 461 3.66 1.04 -16.19
CA ASP A 461 2.56 0.35 -16.86
C ASP A 461 3.05 -0.27 -18.16
N ASP A 462 2.83 -1.57 -18.35
CA ASP A 462 3.15 -2.27 -19.58
C ASP A 462 2.01 -2.18 -20.60
N GLN A 463 2.33 -2.37 -21.88
CA GLN A 463 1.34 -2.34 -22.97
C GLN A 463 0.34 -3.51 -22.87
N ASP A 464 0.73 -4.62 -22.24
CA ASP A 464 -0.10 -5.81 -22.01
C ASP A 464 -0.90 -5.77 -20.70
N GLY A 465 -0.99 -4.61 -20.03
CA GLY A 465 -1.70 -4.46 -18.75
C GLY A 465 -0.95 -5.04 -17.54
N ARG A 466 0.30 -5.48 -17.70
CA ARG A 466 1.19 -5.81 -16.59
C ARG A 466 1.67 -4.53 -15.92
N VAL A 467 1.89 -4.58 -14.61
CA VAL A 467 2.35 -3.44 -13.81
C VAL A 467 3.53 -3.86 -12.95
N TRP A 468 4.58 -3.05 -12.93
CA TRP A 468 5.81 -3.31 -12.18
C TRP A 468 5.79 -2.79 -10.73
N VAL A 469 4.61 -2.53 -10.18
CA VAL A 469 4.40 -2.10 -8.80
C VAL A 469 4.08 -3.31 -7.93
N HIS A 470 4.59 -3.38 -6.70
CA HIS A 470 4.23 -4.44 -5.77
C HIS A 470 2.75 -4.34 -5.35
N ASN A 471 2.13 -5.48 -5.04
CA ASN A 471 0.71 -5.54 -4.64
C ASN A 471 0.36 -4.71 -3.38
N ASN A 472 1.35 -4.40 -2.52
CA ASN A 472 1.18 -3.56 -1.34
C ASN A 472 1.38 -2.05 -1.63
N LYS A 473 1.72 -1.70 -2.87
CA LYS A 473 1.97 -0.34 -3.36
C LYS A 473 3.03 0.43 -2.56
N GLN A 474 4.03 -0.28 -2.01
CA GLN A 474 5.13 0.31 -1.21
C GLN A 474 6.52 0.23 -1.87
N GLY A 475 6.57 -0.19 -3.13
CA GLY A 475 7.80 -0.35 -3.92
C GLY A 475 7.52 -0.93 -5.30
N PHE A 476 8.58 -1.08 -6.08
CA PHE A 476 8.56 -1.63 -7.44
C PHE A 476 9.18 -3.02 -7.49
N GLN A 477 8.69 -3.85 -8.41
CA GLN A 477 9.29 -5.14 -8.73
C GLN A 477 10.64 -4.92 -9.40
N ASP A 478 11.55 -5.87 -9.22
CA ASP A 478 12.84 -5.84 -9.91
C ASP A 478 12.63 -6.08 -11.41
N CYS A 479 12.89 -5.05 -12.21
CA CYS A 479 12.72 -5.06 -13.66
C CYS A 479 13.68 -4.08 -14.35
N GLU A 480 13.92 -4.29 -15.64
CA GLU A 480 14.80 -3.44 -16.45
C GLU A 480 14.38 -1.96 -16.41
N ALA A 481 13.07 -1.69 -16.54
CA ALA A 481 12.54 -0.33 -16.51
C ALA A 481 12.86 0.41 -15.20
N TYR A 482 12.74 -0.28 -14.06
CA TYR A 482 13.06 0.30 -12.74
C TYR A 482 14.57 0.48 -12.56
N ALA A 483 15.39 -0.49 -12.99
CA ALA A 483 16.84 -0.36 -12.95
C ALA A 483 17.35 0.83 -13.81
N CYS A 484 16.82 0.98 -15.02
CA CYS A 484 17.14 2.12 -15.89
C CYS A 484 16.65 3.44 -15.28
N LEU A 485 15.48 3.46 -14.63
CA LEU A 485 14.99 4.61 -13.88
C LEU A 485 15.97 5.03 -12.78
N GLU A 486 16.44 4.10 -11.96
CA GLU A 486 17.38 4.39 -10.88
C GLU A 486 18.69 5.01 -11.41
N GLN A 487 19.24 4.47 -12.50
CA GLN A 487 20.44 5.01 -13.14
C GLN A 487 20.21 6.43 -13.70
N TRP A 488 19.08 6.65 -14.36
CA TRP A 488 18.74 7.96 -14.92
C TRP A 488 18.49 8.99 -13.81
N LEU A 489 17.76 8.63 -12.76
CA LEU A 489 17.54 9.47 -11.58
C LEU A 489 18.86 9.82 -10.88
N ALA A 490 19.77 8.85 -10.73
CA ALA A 490 21.09 9.07 -10.15
C ALA A 490 21.86 10.15 -10.91
N LYS A 491 21.95 10.02 -12.24
CA LYS A 491 22.62 11.00 -13.10
C LYS A 491 22.01 12.39 -12.96
N LYS A 492 20.67 12.51 -13.00
CA LYS A 492 19.97 13.80 -12.91
C LYS A 492 20.08 14.45 -11.54
N ALA A 493 20.02 13.66 -10.47
CA ALA A 493 20.20 14.16 -9.11
C ALA A 493 21.62 14.68 -8.87
N ASP A 494 22.64 13.96 -9.35
CA ASP A 494 24.05 14.38 -9.24
C ASP A 494 24.33 15.64 -10.08
N GLU A 495 23.82 15.70 -11.32
CA GLU A 495 23.88 16.90 -12.17
C GLU A 495 23.25 18.12 -11.49
N TYR A 496 22.06 17.97 -10.88
CA TYR A 496 21.41 19.05 -10.14
C TYR A 496 22.22 19.49 -8.92
N TRP A 497 22.73 18.54 -8.14
CA TRP A 497 23.54 18.84 -6.96
C TRP A 497 24.80 19.61 -7.33
N ASP A 498 25.57 19.14 -8.31
CA ASP A 498 26.81 19.79 -8.73
C ASP A 498 26.58 21.22 -9.24
N ASN A 499 25.47 21.49 -9.92
CA ASN A 499 25.17 22.81 -10.47
C ASN A 499 24.64 23.80 -9.41
N ASN A 500 23.99 23.33 -8.36
CA ASN A 500 23.26 24.19 -7.42
C ASN A 500 23.92 24.29 -6.03
N PHE A 501 24.77 23.34 -5.64
CA PHE A 501 25.33 23.26 -4.28
C PHE A 501 26.11 24.52 -3.88
N ASP A 502 27.02 24.97 -4.73
CA ASP A 502 27.86 26.14 -4.43
C ASP A 502 27.06 27.46 -4.37
N SER A 503 25.82 27.47 -4.90
CA SER A 503 24.93 28.65 -4.92
C SER A 503 23.96 28.71 -3.73
N LEU A 504 24.01 27.75 -2.79
CA LEU A 504 23.08 27.71 -1.66
C LEU A 504 23.41 28.77 -0.60
N THR A 505 22.60 29.83 -0.53
CA THR A 505 22.58 30.75 0.61
C THR A 505 21.58 30.26 1.66
N LEU A 506 22.05 29.70 2.77
CA LEU A 506 21.21 29.28 3.89
C LEU A 506 20.91 30.50 4.77
N ASP A 507 19.64 30.89 4.90
CA ASP A 507 19.23 31.93 5.85
C ASP A 507 19.18 31.30 7.25
N LYS A 508 20.12 31.70 8.13
CA LYS A 508 20.19 31.21 9.51
C LYS A 508 19.24 31.96 10.45
N ASP A 509 18.72 33.12 10.03
CA ASP A 509 17.99 34.05 10.89
C ASP A 509 16.47 34.10 10.61
N ASN A 510 15.98 33.49 9.51
CA ASN A 510 14.54 33.39 9.21
C ASN A 510 14.05 31.93 9.06
N CYS A 511 13.17 31.48 9.95
CA CYS A 511 12.50 30.18 9.86
C CYS A 511 11.32 30.13 8.86
N VAL A 512 11.14 31.13 7.99
CA VAL A 512 10.01 31.19 7.04
C VAL A 512 10.47 30.77 5.65
N TYR A 513 10.33 29.47 5.36
CA TYR A 513 10.69 28.88 4.07
C TYR A 513 9.58 29.14 3.03
N LYS A 514 9.83 30.05 2.09
CA LYS A 514 8.90 30.34 1.00
C LYS A 514 9.27 29.56 -0.25
N PRO A 515 8.33 28.83 -0.87
CA PRO A 515 8.55 28.14 -2.13
C PRO A 515 8.69 29.11 -3.31
N ASP A 516 9.14 28.61 -4.47
CA ASP A 516 9.29 29.42 -5.69
C ASP A 516 7.99 30.15 -6.08
N CYS A 517 6.83 29.54 -5.77
CA CYS A 517 5.48 30.11 -5.92
C CYS A 517 4.59 29.63 -4.78
N GLU A 518 3.76 30.51 -4.22
CA GLU A 518 2.71 30.08 -3.29
C GLU A 518 1.46 29.57 -4.04
N TRP A 519 0.75 28.62 -3.46
CA TRP A 519 -0.39 27.96 -4.09
C TRP A 519 -1.58 27.82 -3.13
N VAL A 520 -2.80 27.88 -3.67
CA VAL A 520 -4.04 27.62 -2.94
C VAL A 520 -4.93 26.66 -3.73
N GLN A 521 -5.66 25.80 -3.04
CA GLN A 521 -6.66 24.93 -3.65
C GLN A 521 -8.06 25.54 -3.53
N CYS A 522 -8.82 25.54 -4.63
CA CYS A 522 -10.22 25.95 -4.59
C CYS A 522 -11.12 24.90 -3.92
N ASP A 523 -11.96 25.33 -2.98
CA ASP A 523 -12.93 24.47 -2.29
C ASP A 523 -14.07 23.98 -3.19
N LYS A 524 -14.39 24.69 -4.27
CA LYS A 524 -15.45 24.31 -5.23
C LYS A 524 -14.96 23.35 -6.31
N CYS A 525 -13.95 23.75 -7.09
CA CYS A 525 -13.49 22.95 -8.23
C CYS A 525 -12.25 22.08 -7.96
N ARG A 526 -11.66 22.18 -6.75
CA ARG A 526 -10.48 21.40 -6.33
C ARG A 526 -9.21 21.64 -7.16
N LYS A 527 -9.23 22.60 -8.10
CA LYS A 527 -8.06 23.08 -8.86
C LYS A 527 -7.14 23.93 -7.98
N TRP A 528 -5.84 23.79 -8.20
CA TRP A 528 -4.78 24.58 -7.60
C TRP A 528 -4.55 25.87 -8.40
N ARG A 529 -4.39 26.99 -7.69
CA ARG A 529 -4.17 28.33 -8.24
C ARG A 529 -2.89 28.91 -7.66
N MET A 530 -2.11 29.57 -8.51
CA MET A 530 -0.91 30.29 -8.09
C MET A 530 -1.32 31.58 -7.40
N LEU A 531 -0.69 31.86 -6.25
CA LEU A 531 -0.82 33.15 -5.56
C LEU A 531 0.25 34.11 -6.09
N PRO A 532 -0.06 35.41 -6.23
CA PRO A 532 0.94 36.41 -6.59
C PRO A 532 2.09 36.45 -5.55
N PRO A 533 3.34 36.73 -5.96
CA PRO A 533 4.50 36.75 -5.04
C PRO A 533 4.37 37.73 -3.87
N THR A 534 3.51 38.74 -4.00
CA THR A 534 3.27 39.78 -2.98
C THR A 534 2.21 39.40 -1.95
N PHE A 535 1.49 38.30 -2.17
CA PHE A 535 0.40 37.85 -1.31
C PHE A 535 0.91 36.78 -0.32
N ASP A 536 0.45 36.81 0.93
CA ASP A 536 0.78 35.78 1.92
C ASP A 536 -0.39 34.81 2.07
N SER A 537 -0.13 33.54 1.79
CA SER A 537 -1.09 32.45 1.94
C SER A 537 -1.75 32.37 3.32
N ARG A 538 -1.12 32.86 4.39
CA ARG A 538 -1.73 32.92 5.75
C ARG A 538 -2.90 33.88 5.87
N GLY A 539 -3.00 34.87 4.98
CA GLY A 539 -4.13 35.80 4.94
C GLY A 539 -5.40 35.21 4.32
N LEU A 540 -5.35 33.96 3.82
CA LEU A 540 -6.50 33.31 3.21
C LEU A 540 -7.47 32.78 4.27
N THR A 541 -8.75 32.86 3.94
CA THR A 541 -9.81 32.22 4.72
C THR A 541 -9.69 30.71 4.70
N THR A 542 -10.26 30.04 5.71
CA THR A 542 -10.25 28.57 5.82
C THR A 542 -10.93 27.88 4.63
N GLN A 543 -11.90 28.55 4.01
CA GLN A 543 -12.47 28.16 2.72
C GLN A 543 -12.15 29.23 1.68
N TRP A 544 -11.63 28.83 0.53
CA TRP A 544 -11.22 29.71 -0.55
C TRP A 544 -11.75 29.25 -1.91
N PHE A 545 -12.20 30.19 -2.73
CA PHE A 545 -12.80 29.91 -4.02
C PHE A 545 -12.12 30.71 -5.16
N CYS A 546 -12.14 30.19 -6.39
CA CYS A 546 -11.48 30.83 -7.54
C CYS A 546 -11.90 32.30 -7.74
N TYR A 547 -13.16 32.65 -7.46
CA TYR A 547 -13.67 34.01 -7.62
C TYR A 547 -13.15 34.99 -6.55
N MET A 548 -12.52 34.48 -5.48
CA MET A 548 -11.98 35.31 -4.39
C MET A 548 -10.61 35.88 -4.75
N ALA A 549 -10.25 36.99 -4.10
CA ALA A 549 -8.88 37.48 -4.13
C ALA A 549 -7.91 36.43 -3.51
N PRO A 550 -6.67 36.33 -4.01
CA PRO A 550 -6.06 37.17 -5.03
C PRO A 550 -6.25 36.68 -6.49
N PHE A 551 -6.86 35.51 -6.73
CA PHE A 551 -7.00 34.95 -8.09
C PHE A 551 -8.09 35.65 -8.92
N LYS A 552 -9.28 35.89 -8.34
CA LYS A 552 -10.44 36.53 -9.01
C LYS A 552 -10.80 35.94 -10.39
N GLY A 553 -10.66 34.63 -10.55
CA GLY A 553 -10.98 33.90 -11.78
C GLY A 553 -12.21 33.00 -11.64
N GLN A 554 -12.39 32.07 -12.59
CA GLN A 554 -13.50 31.14 -12.61
C GLN A 554 -13.05 29.69 -12.38
N CYS A 555 -13.98 28.86 -11.93
CA CYS A 555 -13.72 27.42 -11.78
C CYS A 555 -13.50 26.72 -13.13
N ALA A 556 -14.03 27.29 -14.22
CA ALA A 556 -13.85 26.78 -15.58
C ALA A 556 -12.39 26.89 -16.05
N ASP A 557 -11.68 27.93 -15.64
CA ASP A 557 -10.31 28.19 -16.06
C ASP A 557 -9.41 26.97 -15.88
N ALA A 558 -8.56 26.71 -16.88
CA ALA A 558 -7.58 25.64 -16.83
C ALA A 558 -6.67 25.78 -15.60
N GLU A 559 -6.25 24.66 -15.03
CA GLU A 559 -5.35 24.67 -13.88
C GLU A 559 -3.95 25.11 -14.31
N GLN A 560 -3.34 25.98 -13.51
CA GLN A 560 -2.02 26.51 -13.80
C GLN A 560 -0.96 25.44 -13.52
N LYS A 561 0.06 25.37 -14.38
CA LYS A 561 1.24 24.50 -14.21
C LYS A 561 2.47 25.38 -14.00
N VAL A 562 3.44 24.89 -13.22
CA VAL A 562 4.75 25.53 -13.09
C VAL A 562 5.39 25.58 -14.48
N LYS A 563 5.74 26.78 -14.96
CA LYS A 563 6.42 26.94 -16.26
C LYS A 563 7.93 26.70 -16.07
N PRO A 564 8.63 26.10 -17.07
CA PRO A 564 10.07 25.91 -17.00
C PRO A 564 10.81 27.25 -16.87
N GLY A 565 11.79 27.33 -15.96
CA GLY A 565 12.82 28.38 -15.96
C GLY A 565 12.48 29.72 -15.27
N ILE A 566 11.37 29.83 -14.52
CA ILE A 566 11.11 31.04 -13.72
C ILE A 566 11.68 30.83 -12.32
N VAL A 567 12.92 31.29 -12.10
CA VAL A 567 13.43 31.57 -10.75
C VAL A 567 12.74 32.85 -10.28
N THR A 568 11.65 32.74 -9.53
CA THR A 568 11.08 33.90 -8.84
C THR A 568 12.00 34.26 -7.68
N VAL A 569 12.93 35.18 -7.90
CA VAL A 569 13.73 35.78 -6.82
C VAL A 569 12.74 36.43 -5.84
N SER A 570 12.48 35.78 -4.72
CA SER A 570 11.67 36.35 -3.67
C SER A 570 12.42 37.56 -3.11
N THR A 571 11.97 38.76 -3.45
CA THR A 571 12.52 40.00 -2.89
C THR A 571 12.40 39.93 -1.37
N LYS A 572 13.54 40.07 -0.67
CA LYS A 572 13.64 40.23 0.79
C LYS A 572 12.50 41.12 1.30
N ARG A 573 11.64 40.59 2.16
CA ARG A 573 10.69 41.38 2.95
C ARG A 573 10.77 40.92 4.39
N SER A 574 11.44 41.74 5.20
CA SER A 574 11.51 41.62 6.66
C SER A 574 10.10 41.72 7.25
N GLY A 575 9.76 40.81 8.16
CA GLY A 575 8.56 40.94 8.96
C GLY A 575 7.89 39.62 9.28
N TYR A 576 8.63 38.66 9.85
CA TYR A 576 8.02 37.53 10.56
C TYR A 576 8.90 37.17 11.76
N ASP A 577 8.42 37.49 12.95
CA ASP A 577 9.05 37.15 14.22
C ASP A 577 8.99 35.64 14.48
N CYS A 578 10.11 35.07 14.90
CA CYS A 578 10.29 33.66 15.19
C CYS A 578 9.96 33.39 16.67
N LEU A 579 8.93 32.58 16.96
CA LEU A 579 8.74 32.03 18.30
C LEU A 579 8.77 30.51 18.27
N LEU A 580 9.99 29.98 18.22
CA LEU A 580 10.36 28.67 18.75
C LEU A 580 11.66 28.84 19.54
N LYS A 581 11.54 29.26 20.81
CA LYS A 581 12.53 28.93 21.83
C LYS A 581 11.89 27.92 22.76
N ASP A 582 12.33 26.68 22.67
CA ASP A 582 12.02 25.66 23.66
C ASP A 582 12.62 26.10 25.00
N SER A 583 11.73 26.27 25.98
CA SER A 583 12.06 26.51 27.37
C SER A 583 12.59 25.22 28.01
N HIS A 584 13.89 25.15 28.25
CA HIS A 584 14.45 24.28 29.27
C HIS A 584 15.22 25.12 30.29
N SER A 585 14.51 25.57 31.32
CA SER A 585 15.10 25.90 32.61
C SER A 585 14.28 25.18 33.67
N ILE A 586 14.76 24.00 34.07
CA ILE A 586 14.29 23.30 35.26
C ILE A 586 14.77 24.13 36.46
N ASN A 587 13.82 24.70 37.19
CA ASN A 587 14.07 25.25 38.52
C ASN A 587 14.28 24.09 39.50
N THR A 588 15.46 24.03 40.11
CA THR A 588 15.66 23.30 41.36
C THR A 588 16.12 24.30 42.41
N GLU A 589 15.28 24.55 43.39
CA GLU A 589 15.62 25.31 44.59
C GLU A 589 16.61 24.52 45.46
N ALA A 590 17.71 25.15 45.88
CA ALA A 590 18.35 24.90 47.16
C ALA A 590 19.38 25.99 47.51
N GLY A 591 19.15 26.69 48.62
CA GLY A 591 20.16 26.89 49.68
C GLY A 591 21.30 27.90 49.49
N LYS A 592 21.24 28.96 50.30
CA LYS A 592 22.32 29.91 50.67
C LYS A 592 23.61 29.22 51.17
N ASP A 593 24.79 29.72 50.80
CA ASP A 593 25.65 30.59 51.65
C ASP A 593 27.08 30.82 51.07
N ALA A 594 27.56 32.05 51.30
CA ALA A 594 28.94 32.54 51.55
C ALA A 594 30.13 32.39 50.56
N SER A 595 30.59 33.59 50.13
CA SER A 595 31.99 34.10 50.09
C SER A 595 33.07 33.46 49.19
N GLY A 596 33.77 34.32 48.43
CA GLY A 596 35.12 34.07 47.95
C GLY A 596 35.46 34.74 46.63
N THR A 597 36.22 35.82 46.69
CA THR A 597 36.95 36.50 45.60
C THR A 597 37.91 35.55 44.88
N ASP A 598 37.98 35.60 43.54
CA ASP A 598 39.25 35.87 42.84
C ASP A 598 39.04 36.11 41.33
N GLU A 599 39.79 37.10 40.82
CA GLU A 599 39.93 37.42 39.41
C GLU A 599 40.68 36.30 38.66
N LYS A 600 40.23 35.97 37.45
CA LYS A 600 41.11 35.55 36.34
C LYS A 600 40.39 35.64 35.00
N LEU A 601 40.81 36.61 34.20
CA LEU A 601 40.66 36.60 32.74
C LEU A 601 41.24 35.30 32.18
N VAL A 602 40.46 34.56 31.39
CA VAL A 602 40.97 33.68 30.35
C VAL A 602 40.08 33.84 29.12
N ASN A 603 40.71 34.29 28.03
CA ASN A 603 40.13 34.40 26.68
C ASN A 603 39.46 33.07 26.26
N SER A 604 38.19 33.13 25.85
CA SER A 604 37.61 32.10 25.00
C SER A 604 37.89 32.47 23.55
N GLU A 605 38.85 31.75 22.97
CA GLU A 605 39.12 31.77 21.53
C GLU A 605 37.86 31.39 20.75
N ASP A 606 37.57 32.17 19.71
CA ASP A 606 36.57 31.87 18.70
C ASP A 606 36.87 30.52 18.04
N VAL A 607 36.05 29.50 18.33
CA VAL A 607 36.07 28.26 17.55
C VAL A 607 35.37 28.53 16.21
N VAL A 608 36.16 29.05 15.27
CA VAL A 608 35.82 29.11 13.85
C VAL A 608 35.78 27.68 13.30
N TYR A 609 34.59 27.15 13.05
CA TYR A 609 34.46 25.93 12.26
C TYR A 609 34.86 26.21 10.81
N PRO A 610 35.76 25.40 10.20
CA PRO A 610 36.29 25.69 8.88
C PRO A 610 35.21 25.53 7.81
N ALA A 611 35.14 26.50 6.90
CA ALA A 611 34.38 26.41 5.67
C ALA A 611 34.85 25.17 4.88
N PHE A 612 33.94 24.24 4.62
CA PHE A 612 34.20 23.11 3.73
C PHE A 612 34.34 23.61 2.28
N LYS A 613 35.58 23.88 1.86
CA LYS A 613 35.92 24.03 0.45
C LYS A 613 36.09 22.65 -0.17
N ARG A 614 35.31 22.37 -1.22
CA ARG A 614 35.47 21.18 -2.07
C ARG A 614 36.87 21.21 -2.71
N LEU A 615 37.70 20.20 -2.45
CA LEU A 615 38.95 20.01 -3.19
C LEU A 615 38.60 19.67 -4.65
N ARG A 616 39.09 20.48 -5.59
CA ARG A 616 38.93 20.27 -7.03
C ARG A 616 39.46 18.89 -7.41
N LYS A 617 38.66 18.11 -8.16
CA LYS A 617 39.10 16.87 -8.81
C LYS A 617 40.23 17.22 -9.80
N VAL A 618 41.47 16.92 -9.45
CA VAL A 618 42.60 16.94 -10.39
C VAL A 618 42.49 15.70 -11.26
N HIS A 619 42.44 15.89 -12.58
CA HIS A 619 42.56 14.80 -13.56
C HIS A 619 43.93 14.14 -13.40
N PHE A 620 43.97 12.91 -12.89
CA PHE A 620 45.15 12.06 -13.03
C PHE A 620 45.12 11.43 -14.43
N GLN A 621 46.01 11.89 -15.32
CA GLN A 621 46.40 11.13 -16.50
C GLN A 621 47.08 9.85 -16.04
N ALA A 622 46.52 8.70 -16.42
CA ALA A 622 47.12 7.40 -16.17
C ALA A 622 48.33 7.20 -17.09
N THR A 623 49.53 7.31 -16.53
CA THR A 623 50.75 6.89 -17.22
C THR A 623 50.86 5.37 -17.14
N ARG A 624 50.85 4.74 -18.32
CA ARG A 624 51.07 3.31 -18.56
C ARG A 624 52.44 2.90 -17.99
N MET A 625 52.48 1.92 -17.07
CA MET A 625 53.70 1.16 -16.80
C MET A 625 53.50 -0.29 -17.20
N SER A 626 54.32 -0.69 -18.16
CA SER A 626 54.48 -2.00 -18.75
C SER A 626 55.44 -2.89 -17.96
N ASN A 627 55.10 -4.18 -17.90
CA ASN A 627 55.98 -5.36 -17.84
C ASN A 627 56.93 -5.54 -16.66
N LEU A 628 56.77 -6.64 -15.91
CA LEU A 628 57.64 -7.84 -16.05
C LEU A 628 57.02 -9.07 -15.32
N PRO A 629 57.23 -10.31 -15.83
CA PRO A 629 56.58 -11.57 -15.39
C PRO A 629 57.59 -12.52 -14.69
N PRO A 630 57.28 -13.82 -14.47
CA PRO A 630 55.98 -14.47 -14.22
C PRO A 630 55.72 -14.75 -12.73
#